data_AF-A0A0D0C107-F1
#
_entry.id   AF-A0A0D0C107-F1
#
_cell.length_a   1.000
_cell.length_b   1.000
_cell.length_c   1.000
_cell.angle_alpha   90.00
_cell.angle_beta   90.00
_cell.angle_gamma   90.00
#
_symmetry.space_group_name_H-M   'P 1'
#
loop_
_entity.id
_entity.type
_entity.pdbx_description
1 polymer ?
#
loop_
_entity_poly.entity_id
_entity_poly.type
_entity_poly.pdbx_seq_one_letter_code
_entity_poly.pdbx_strand_id
1 'polypeptide(L)'
;MDNPSRTFQRSEEKFFIECDTGHVPVVVVFTKFEALRPVAFGEIKKELKGSSSEERSRRIAQRVEELFANTGILDRLSDPNNRARAKSHVRLDNMNKPNANCDTLLESTTFALDDKELRLCLVSTQQSNLKLCIKCAIA
;
A
#
# COMPACT_ATOMS: atom_id res chain seq x y z
N MET A 1 -4.23 25.62 13.88
CA MET A 1 -4.55 24.23 14.30
C MET A 1 -4.81 23.51 13.01
N ASP A 2 -3.72 23.11 12.36
CA ASP A 2 -3.76 22.60 11.00
C ASP A 2 -3.90 21.09 11.11
N ASN A 3 -5.05 20.59 10.67
CA ASN A 3 -5.33 19.17 10.60
C ASN A 3 -4.25 18.53 9.71
N PRO A 4 -3.44 17.56 10.18
CA PRO A 4 -2.36 16.99 9.38
C PRO A 4 -2.94 15.93 8.45
N SER A 5 -3.98 16.26 7.68
CA SER A 5 -4.34 15.48 6.51
C SER A 5 -3.22 15.66 5.50
N ARG A 6 -2.50 14.57 5.20
CA ARG A 6 -1.43 14.54 4.20
C ARG A 6 -1.97 15.14 2.91
N THR A 7 -1.56 16.36 2.61
CA THR A 7 -1.91 17.02 1.34
C THR A 7 -1.11 16.34 0.23
N PHE A 8 -1.73 16.08 -0.94
CA PHE A 8 -0.97 15.64 -2.11
C PHE A 8 0.19 16.61 -2.33
N GLN A 9 1.36 16.04 -2.58
CA GLN A 9 2.48 16.81 -3.04
C GLN A 9 2.20 17.27 -4.48
N ARG A 10 2.81 18.39 -4.88
CA ARG A 10 2.67 18.92 -6.24
C ARG A 10 3.04 17.90 -7.33
N SER A 11 3.97 16.99 -7.04
CA SER A 11 4.32 15.87 -7.93
C SER A 11 3.20 14.84 -8.07
N GLU A 12 2.47 14.56 -6.98
CA GLU A 12 1.33 13.66 -6.99
C GLU A 12 0.16 14.29 -7.74
N GLU A 13 -0.07 15.60 -7.56
CA GLU A 13 -1.10 16.33 -8.32
C GLU A 13 -0.80 16.31 -9.82
N LYS A 14 0.45 16.60 -10.21
CA LYS A 14 0.88 16.47 -11.61
C LYS A 14 0.63 15.07 -12.16
N PHE A 15 0.85 14.02 -11.37
CA PHE A 15 0.63 12.65 -11.83
C PHE A 15 -0.86 12.30 -11.90
N PHE A 16 -1.62 12.48 -10.83
CA PHE A 16 -3.00 12.02 -10.76
C PHE A 16 -3.99 12.91 -11.52
N ILE A 17 -3.73 14.22 -11.56
CA ILE A 17 -4.66 15.21 -12.12
C ILE A 17 -4.27 15.60 -13.54
N GLU A 18 -2.98 15.86 -13.79
CA GLU A 18 -2.55 16.42 -15.08
C GLU A 18 -2.12 15.34 -16.09
N CYS A 19 -1.46 14.26 -15.62
CA CYS A 19 -0.90 13.22 -16.47
C CYS A 19 -1.97 12.29 -17.03
N ASP A 20 -1.83 11.96 -18.32
CA ASP A 20 -2.61 10.92 -18.98
C ASP A 20 -1.76 9.65 -19.07
N THR A 21 -2.15 8.60 -18.35
CA THR A 21 -1.46 7.31 -18.39
C THR A 21 -1.85 6.45 -19.60
N GLY A 22 -2.80 6.93 -20.42
CA GLY A 22 -3.32 6.19 -21.57
C GLY A 22 -3.84 4.82 -21.13
N HIS A 23 -3.23 3.77 -21.68
CA HIS A 23 -3.61 2.38 -21.39
C HIS A 23 -2.78 1.73 -20.27
N VAL A 24 -1.87 2.47 -19.62
CA VAL A 24 -1.05 1.93 -18.54
C VAL A 24 -1.83 1.97 -17.23
N PRO A 25 -2.10 0.81 -16.58
CA PRO A 25 -2.81 0.80 -15.30
C PRO A 25 -1.94 1.34 -14.17
N VAL A 26 -2.58 2.07 -13.24
CA VAL A 26 -1.92 2.63 -12.06
C VAL A 26 -2.29 1.81 -10.82
N VAL A 27 -1.27 1.36 -10.09
CA VAL A 27 -1.40 0.78 -8.74
C VAL A 27 -0.68 1.71 -7.78
N VAL A 28 -1.39 2.20 -6.76
CA VAL A 28 -0.79 3.10 -5.77
C VAL A 28 -0.17 2.29 -4.64
N VAL A 29 1.10 2.56 -4.34
CA VAL A 29 1.83 1.88 -3.27
C VAL A 29 2.10 2.87 -2.14
N PHE A 30 1.46 2.63 -0.99
CA PHE A 30 1.76 3.35 0.24
C PHE A 30 2.99 2.72 0.90
N THR A 31 4.15 3.34 0.68
CA THR A 31 5.41 2.93 1.29
C THR A 31 5.59 3.52 2.69
N LYS A 32 6.42 2.87 3.52
CA LYS A 32 6.77 3.32 4.88
C LYS A 32 5.56 3.44 5.81
N PHE A 33 4.56 2.59 5.62
CA PHE A 33 3.33 2.63 6.39
C PHE A 33 3.60 2.36 7.90
N GLU A 34 4.66 1.61 8.21
CA GLU A 34 5.12 1.39 9.59
C GLU A 34 5.51 2.66 10.35
N ALA A 35 5.80 3.77 9.65
CA ALA A 35 6.14 5.06 10.25
C ALA A 35 4.94 5.70 10.97
N LEU A 36 3.72 5.26 10.71
CA LEU A 36 2.52 5.71 11.44
C LEU A 36 2.42 5.12 12.84
N ARG A 37 3.05 3.96 13.11
CA ARG A 37 2.94 3.29 14.43
C ARG A 37 3.49 4.12 15.59
N PRO A 38 4.69 4.73 15.52
CA PRO A 38 5.18 5.59 16.59
C PRO A 38 4.28 6.81 16.84
N VAL A 39 3.69 7.37 15.78
CA VAL A 39 2.75 8.50 15.88
C VAL A 39 1.49 8.06 16.60
N ALA A 40 0.86 6.98 16.14
CA ALA A 40 -0.32 6.39 16.76
C ALA A 40 -0.08 6.08 18.24
N PHE A 41 1.03 5.40 18.56
CA PHE A 41 1.42 5.10 19.93
C PHE A 41 1.56 6.37 20.79
N GLY A 42 2.17 7.43 20.25
CA GLY A 42 2.32 8.71 20.93
C GLY A 42 0.98 9.32 21.35
N GLU A 43 -0.03 9.27 20.47
CA GLU A 43 -1.37 9.81 20.71
C GLU A 43 -2.12 9.06 21.81
N ILE A 44 -2.10 7.72 21.78
CA ILE A 44 -2.88 6.90 22.72
C ILE A 44 -2.06 6.40 23.93
N LYS A 45 -0.80 6.82 24.09
CA LYS A 45 0.12 6.31 25.12
C LYS A 45 -0.46 6.31 26.53
N LYS A 46 -1.24 7.33 26.89
CA LYS A 46 -1.87 7.45 28.22
C LYS A 46 -2.99 6.42 28.42
N GLU A 47 -3.77 6.17 27.37
CA GLU A 47 -4.90 5.22 27.37
C GLU A 47 -4.43 3.76 27.39
N LEU A 48 -3.21 3.51 26.92
CA LEU A 48 -2.58 2.18 26.89
C LEU A 48 -1.97 1.75 28.24
N LYS A 49 -1.96 2.63 29.26
CA LYS A 49 -1.43 2.29 30.58
C LYS A 49 -2.28 1.20 31.23
N GLY A 50 -1.63 0.13 31.69
CA GLY A 50 -2.30 -1.00 32.34
C GLY A 50 -2.93 -2.00 31.38
N SER A 51 -2.96 -1.74 30.06
CA SER A 51 -3.42 -2.71 29.06
C SER A 51 -2.43 -3.87 28.89
N SER A 52 -2.90 -5.04 28.44
CA SER A 52 -2.04 -6.17 28.06
C SER A 52 -1.23 -5.85 26.79
N SER A 53 -0.18 -6.64 26.51
CA SER A 53 0.62 -6.46 25.29
C SER A 53 -0.23 -6.58 24.01
N GLU A 54 -1.13 -7.57 23.98
CA GLU A 54 -2.03 -7.81 22.85
C GLU A 54 -3.01 -6.64 22.65
N GLU A 55 -3.60 -6.14 23.73
CA GLU A 55 -4.53 -5.02 23.66
C GLU A 55 -3.84 -3.74 23.17
N ARG A 56 -2.60 -3.50 23.61
CA ARG A 56 -1.80 -2.37 23.10
C ARG A 56 -1.56 -2.51 21.61
N SER A 57 -1.12 -3.68 21.15
CA SER A 57 -0.88 -3.94 19.73
C SER A 57 -2.13 -3.68 18.89
N ARG A 58 -3.28 -4.21 19.32
CA ARG A 58 -4.57 -4.03 18.66
C ARG A 58 -4.98 -2.56 18.57
N ARG A 59 -4.92 -1.82 19.69
CA ARG A 59 -5.29 -0.40 19.73
C ARG A 59 -4.36 0.48 18.90
N ILE A 60 -3.06 0.20 18.90
CA ILE A 60 -2.10 0.92 18.06
C ILE A 60 -2.42 0.67 16.58
N ALA A 61 -2.68 -0.58 16.19
CA ALA A 61 -3.05 -0.90 14.81
C ALA A 61 -4.33 -0.19 14.38
N GLN A 62 -5.38 -0.21 15.22
CA GLN A 62 -6.61 0.54 14.96
C GLN A 62 -6.34 2.04 14.80
N ARG A 63 -5.52 2.61 15.69
CA ARG A 63 -5.20 4.04 15.62
C ARG A 63 -4.40 4.41 14.38
N VAL A 64 -3.54 3.53 13.88
CA VAL A 64 -2.85 3.71 12.59
C VAL A 64 -3.86 3.75 11.44
N GLU A 65 -4.85 2.86 11.42
CA GLU A 65 -5.90 2.85 10.40
C GLU A 65 -6.72 4.14 10.43
N GLU A 66 -7.09 4.62 11.62
CA GLU A 66 -7.79 5.90 11.77
C GLU A 66 -6.96 7.09 11.28
N LEU A 67 -5.68 7.15 11.65
CA LEU A 67 -4.77 8.20 11.17
C LEU A 67 -4.64 8.19 9.64
N PHE A 68 -4.53 7.00 9.04
CA PHE A 68 -4.47 6.87 7.60
C PHE A 68 -5.77 7.27 6.92
N ALA A 69 -6.92 6.79 7.40
CA ALA A 69 -8.23 7.15 6.86
C ALA A 69 -8.49 8.66 6.92
N ASN A 70 -8.14 9.29 8.05
CA ASN A 70 -8.31 10.73 8.27
C ASN A 70 -7.44 11.61 7.35
N THR A 71 -6.47 11.03 6.62
CA THR A 71 -5.73 11.80 5.61
C THR A 71 -6.59 12.21 4.41
N GLY A 72 -7.70 11.51 4.14
CA GLY A 72 -8.52 11.72 2.95
C GLY A 72 -7.83 11.35 1.64
N ILE A 73 -6.66 10.70 1.69
CA ILE A 73 -5.86 10.38 0.50
C ILE A 73 -6.59 9.40 -0.42
N LEU A 74 -7.35 8.45 0.15
CA LEU A 74 -8.10 7.46 -0.61
C LEU A 74 -9.26 8.11 -1.38
N ASP A 75 -9.94 9.07 -0.75
CA ASP A 75 -11.02 9.82 -1.39
C ASP A 75 -10.47 10.62 -2.58
N ARG A 76 -9.32 11.28 -2.38
CA ARG A 76 -8.63 12.00 -3.46
C ARG A 76 -8.18 11.10 -4.59
N LEU A 77 -7.67 9.91 -4.31
CA LEU A 77 -7.26 8.95 -5.35
C LEU A 77 -8.45 8.39 -6.13
N SER A 78 -9.60 8.29 -5.47
CA SER A 78 -10.84 7.78 -6.06
C SER A 78 -11.66 8.85 -6.80
N ASP A 79 -11.19 10.11 -6.83
CA ASP A 79 -11.87 11.20 -7.53
C ASP A 79 -12.02 10.87 -9.03
N PRO A 80 -13.24 10.85 -9.57
CA PRO A 80 -13.49 10.53 -10.98
C PRO A 80 -12.85 11.55 -11.95
N ASN A 81 -12.52 12.76 -11.47
CA ASN A 81 -11.84 13.78 -12.27
C ASN A 81 -10.34 13.53 -12.43
N ASN A 82 -9.76 12.58 -11.69
CA ASN A 82 -8.36 12.19 -11.88
C ASN A 82 -8.17 11.59 -13.27
N ARG A 83 -7.17 12.09 -13.99
CA ARG A 83 -6.80 11.57 -15.32
C ARG A 83 -6.08 10.24 -15.20
N ALA A 84 -5.15 10.12 -14.25
CA ALA A 84 -4.47 8.86 -13.95
C ALA A 84 -5.21 8.13 -12.82
N ARG A 85 -6.27 7.38 -13.15
CA ARG A 85 -7.06 6.66 -12.14
C ARG A 85 -6.31 5.45 -11.60
N ALA A 86 -6.15 5.42 -10.28
CA ALA A 86 -5.67 4.24 -9.58
C ALA A 86 -6.72 3.12 -9.70
N LYS A 87 -6.32 1.95 -10.20
CA LYS A 87 -7.18 0.76 -10.23
C LYS A 87 -7.25 0.07 -8.88
N SER A 88 -6.20 0.23 -8.10
CA SER A 88 -6.04 -0.37 -6.79
C SER A 88 -4.97 0.38 -6.01
N HIS A 89 -4.95 0.14 -4.72
CA HIS A 89 -3.88 0.59 -3.85
C HIS A 89 -3.48 -0.54 -2.90
N VAL A 90 -2.21 -0.53 -2.52
CA VAL A 90 -1.65 -1.48 -1.56
C VAL A 90 -0.79 -0.75 -0.54
N ARG A 91 -0.69 -1.34 0.65
CA ARG A 91 0.16 -0.86 1.73
C ARG A 91 1.27 -1.88 1.91
N LEU A 92 2.50 -1.41 1.86
CA LEU A 92 3.66 -2.28 2.05
C LEU A 92 4.45 -1.82 3.26
N ASP A 93 4.58 -2.75 4.22
CA ASP A 93 5.36 -2.57 5.42
C ASP A 93 6.73 -3.24 5.28
N ASN A 94 7.72 -2.69 5.98
CA ASN A 94 9.04 -3.33 6.12
C ASN A 94 9.74 -3.62 4.78
N MET A 95 9.52 -2.79 3.75
CA MET A 95 10.15 -2.92 2.41
C MET A 95 11.69 -2.87 2.44
N ASN A 96 12.28 -2.49 3.57
CA ASN A 96 13.72 -2.55 3.82
C ASN A 96 14.23 -3.94 4.26
N LYS A 97 13.34 -4.92 4.43
CA LYS A 97 13.69 -6.30 4.84
C LYS A 97 13.77 -7.21 3.61
N PRO A 98 14.69 -8.18 3.58
CA PRO A 98 14.86 -9.09 2.44
C PRO A 98 13.63 -9.95 2.16
N ASN A 99 12.79 -10.20 3.18
CA ASN A 99 11.57 -11.01 3.07
C ASN A 99 10.31 -10.16 3.22
N ALA A 100 10.34 -8.90 2.77
CA ALA A 100 9.16 -8.04 2.76
C ALA A 100 8.05 -8.71 1.92
N ASN A 101 6.88 -8.89 2.52
CA ASN A 101 5.75 -9.51 1.82
C ASN A 101 5.23 -8.54 0.74
N CYS A 102 5.33 -8.96 -0.52
CA CYS A 102 4.86 -8.23 -1.68
C CYS A 102 3.68 -8.93 -2.39
N ASP A 103 3.09 -9.96 -1.77
CA ASP A 103 2.02 -10.77 -2.35
C ASP A 103 0.82 -9.91 -2.73
N THR A 104 0.45 -8.97 -1.86
CA THR A 104 -0.66 -8.03 -2.12
C THR A 104 -0.36 -7.12 -3.30
N LEU A 105 0.89 -6.66 -3.48
CA LEU A 105 1.28 -5.88 -4.66
C LEU A 105 1.22 -6.71 -5.93
N LEU A 106 1.71 -7.96 -5.88
CA LEU A 106 1.70 -8.86 -7.02
C LEU A 106 0.28 -9.22 -7.46
N GLU A 107 -0.59 -9.53 -6.50
CA GLU A 107 -2.00 -9.78 -6.71
C GLU A 107 -2.69 -8.54 -7.32
N SER A 108 -2.49 -7.37 -6.69
CA SER A 108 -3.05 -6.10 -7.16
C SER A 108 -2.59 -5.75 -8.58
N THR A 109 -1.31 -5.98 -8.90
CA THR A 109 -0.77 -5.78 -10.25
C THR A 109 -1.42 -6.72 -11.26
N THR A 110 -1.61 -7.99 -10.90
CA THR A 110 -2.26 -8.98 -11.75
C THR A 110 -3.70 -8.56 -12.10
N PHE A 111 -4.46 -8.07 -11.11
CA PHE A 111 -5.83 -7.62 -11.36
C PHE A 111 -5.92 -6.24 -12.03
N ALA A 112 -4.91 -5.38 -11.89
CA ALA A 112 -4.87 -4.07 -12.52
C ALA A 112 -4.59 -4.11 -14.04
N LEU A 113 -3.88 -5.13 -14.53
CA LEU A 113 -3.70 -5.35 -15.98
C LEU A 113 -5.07 -5.67 -16.60
N ASP A 114 -5.54 -4.98 -17.64
CA ASP A 114 -6.82 -5.36 -18.31
C ASP A 114 -6.62 -6.48 -19.34
N ASP A 115 -5.43 -6.54 -19.91
CA ASP A 115 -5.08 -7.50 -20.95
C ASP A 115 -4.83 -8.89 -20.35
N LYS A 116 -5.59 -9.88 -20.85
CA LYS A 116 -5.53 -11.26 -20.37
C LYS A 116 -4.18 -11.92 -20.64
N GLU A 117 -3.54 -11.61 -21.76
CA GLU A 117 -2.25 -12.19 -22.12
C GLU A 117 -1.14 -11.61 -21.24
N LEU A 118 -1.18 -10.31 -20.92
CA LEU A 118 -0.28 -9.71 -19.94
C LEU A 118 -0.46 -10.30 -18.54
N ARG A 119 -1.70 -10.55 -18.10
CA ARG A 119 -1.96 -11.27 -16.84
C ARG A 119 -1.35 -12.67 -16.85
N LEU A 120 -1.59 -13.44 -17.91
CA LEU A 120 -1.07 -14.80 -18.03
C LEU A 120 0.47 -14.83 -18.10
N CYS A 121 1.07 -13.85 -18.78
CA CYS A 121 2.51 -13.65 -18.82
C CYS A 121 3.09 -13.42 -17.41
N LEU A 122 2.47 -12.54 -16.61
CA LEU A 122 2.88 -12.32 -15.23
C LEU A 122 2.76 -13.60 -14.38
N VAL A 123 1.62 -14.28 -14.43
CA VAL A 123 1.37 -15.50 -13.64
C VAL A 123 2.35 -16.62 -14.02
N SER A 124 2.57 -16.86 -15.32
CA SER A 124 3.50 -17.90 -15.80
C SER A 124 4.96 -17.62 -15.40
N THR A 125 5.36 -16.35 -15.34
CA THR A 125 6.67 -15.94 -14.82
C THR A 125 6.81 -16.31 -13.34
N GLN A 126 5.80 -16.05 -12.52
CA GLN A 126 5.82 -16.42 -11.10
C GLN A 126 5.88 -17.94 -10.88
N GLN A 127 5.14 -18.72 -11.69
CA GLN A 127 5.20 -20.18 -11.65
C GLN A 127 6.60 -20.72 -12.00
N SER A 128 7.24 -20.12 -13.00
CA SER A 128 8.59 -20.50 -13.42
C SER A 128 9.63 -20.17 -12.36
N ASN A 129 9.53 -18.99 -11.73
CA ASN A 129 10.38 -18.59 -10.59
C ASN A 129 10.22 -19.56 -9.42
N LEU A 130 8.98 -19.90 -9.04
CA LEU A 130 8.73 -20.87 -7.96
C LEU A 130 9.34 -22.24 -8.26
N LYS A 131 9.17 -22.74 -9.50
CA LYS A 131 9.76 -24.00 -9.94
C LYS A 131 11.29 -23.99 -9.83
N LEU A 132 11.93 -22.87 -10.17
CA LEU A 132 13.37 -22.71 -10.03
C LEU A 132 13.80 -22.68 -8.56
N CYS A 133 13.11 -21.91 -7.72
CA CYS A 133 13.38 -21.85 -6.28
C CYS A 133 13.32 -23.23 -5.61
N ILE A 134 12.31 -24.05 -5.97
CA ILE A 134 12.19 -25.42 -5.47
C ILE A 134 13.41 -26.26 -5.88
N LYS A 135 13.84 -26.18 -7.14
CA LYS A 135 15.03 -26.92 -7.62
C LYS A 135 16.31 -26.50 -6.89
N CYS A 136 16.49 -25.22 -6.60
CA CYS A 136 17.65 -24.73 -5.87
C CYS A 136 17.63 -25.13 -4.39
N ALA A 137 16.45 -25.27 -3.78
CA ALA A 137 16.33 -25.63 -2.36
C ALA A 137 16.58 -27.13 -2.08
N ILE A 138 16.45 -27.99 -3.10
CA ILE A 138 16.68 -29.44 -3.00
C ILE A 138 18.05 -29.90 -3.50
N ALA A 139 18.85 -28.97 -4.03
CA ALA A 139 20.21 -29.22 -4.55
C ALA A 139 21.25 -28.95 -3.45
#